data_AF-A0A968BTV9-F1
#
_entry.id   AF-A0A968BTV9-F1
#
_cell.length_a   1.000
_cell.length_b   1.000
_cell.length_c   1.000
_cell.angle_alpha   90.00
_cell.angle_beta   90.00
_cell.angle_gamma   90.00
#
_symmetry.space_group_name_H-M   'P 1'
#
loop_
_entity.id
_entity.type
_entity.pdbx_description
1 polymer ?
#
loop_
_entity_poly.entity_id
_entity_poly.type
_entity_poly.pdbx_seq_one_letter_code
_entity_poly.pdbx_strand_id
1 'polypeptide(L)' 'MATDKELVYLPTMARLQKVEQLADLEKLFTLELPDGASLGNEPGQFVEVSLFGIGEAPISISSSPSRSNGT' A
#
# COMPACT_ATOMS: atom_id res chain seq x y z
N MET A 1 4.26 -3.37 -25.87
CA MET A 1 4.03 -4.33 -24.78
C MET A 1 4.88 -3.84 -23.63
N ALA A 2 4.27 -3.33 -22.56
CA ALA A 2 5.04 -2.95 -21.39
C ALA A 2 5.59 -4.21 -20.73
N THR A 3 6.84 -4.19 -20.29
CA THR A 3 7.44 -5.33 -19.56
C THR A 3 7.00 -5.29 -18.10
N ASP A 4 6.95 -6.42 -17.39
CA ASP A 4 6.55 -6.49 -15.96
C ASP A 4 7.27 -5.45 -15.08
N LYS A 5 8.51 -5.11 -15.45
CA LYS A 5 9.33 -4.11 -14.77
C LYS A 5 8.82 -2.68 -14.92
N GLU A 6 8.14 -2.33 -16.02
CA GLU A 6 7.54 -1.00 -16.22
C GLU A 6 6.27 -0.82 -15.37
N LEU A 7 5.55 -1.90 -15.03
CA LEU A 7 4.35 -1.84 -14.20
C LEU A 7 4.65 -1.48 -12.74
N VAL A 8 5.83 -1.88 -12.23
CA VAL A 8 6.24 -1.57 -10.83
C VAL A 8 6.35 -0.06 -10.56
N TYR A 9 6.66 0.74 -11.58
CA TYR A 9 6.77 2.19 -11.43
C TYR A 9 5.48 2.95 -11.70
N LEU A 10 4.44 2.25 -12.16
CA LEU A 10 3.13 2.87 -12.36
C LEU A 10 2.33 2.77 -11.06
N PRO A 11 1.90 3.91 -10.50
CA PRO A 11 1.09 3.89 -9.30
C PRO A 11 -0.24 3.19 -9.58
N THR A 12 -0.65 2.32 -8.67
CA THR A 12 -1.95 1.67 -8.69
C THR A 12 -2.88 2.39 -7.73
N MET A 13 -4.07 2.76 -8.19
CA MET A 13 -5.08 3.36 -7.32
C MET A 13 -5.54 2.35 -6.27
N ALA A 14 -5.41 2.71 -4.99
CA ALA A 14 -5.87 1.90 -3.86
C ALA A 14 -7.04 2.58 -3.14
N ARG A 15 -7.94 1.78 -2.57
CA ARG A 15 -9.06 2.27 -1.76
C ARG A 15 -8.62 2.42 -0.30
N LEU A 16 -8.90 3.57 0.31
CA LEU A 16 -8.77 3.74 1.75
C LEU A 16 -9.95 3.08 2.46
N GLN A 17 -9.71 1.91 3.06
CA GLN A 17 -10.75 1.09 3.67
C GLN A 17 -11.02 1.48 5.13
N LYS A 18 -9.97 1.83 5.88
CA LYS A 18 -10.06 2.22 7.29
C LYS A 18 -8.97 3.21 7.66
N VAL A 19 -9.29 4.14 8.55
CA VAL A 19 -8.33 4.98 9.27
C VAL A 19 -8.55 4.77 10.76
N GLU A 20 -7.48 4.53 11.50
CA GLU A 20 -7.51 4.35 12.95
C GLU A 20 -6.46 5.22 13.62
N GLN A 21 -6.86 6.02 14.61
CA GLN A 21 -5.92 6.78 15.44
C GLN A 21 -5.35 5.83 16.51
N LEU A 22 -4.04 5.64 16.54
CA LEU A 22 -3.40 4.75 17.51
C LEU A 22 -2.88 5.51 18.74
N ALA A 23 -2.35 6.72 18.53
CA ALA A 23 -1.86 7.64 19.56
C ALA A 23 -1.83 9.06 18.97
N ASP A 24 -1.38 10.08 19.69
CA ASP A 24 -1.53 11.49 19.26
C ASP A 24 -0.87 11.81 17.90
N LEU A 25 0.20 11.11 17.54
CA LEU A 25 0.97 11.36 16.30
C LEU A 25 0.85 10.21 15.28
N GLU A 26 0.28 9.07 15.68
CA GLU A 26 0.26 7.85 14.89
C GLU A 26 -1.15 7.50 14.41
N LYS A 27 -1.26 7.27 13.10
CA LYS A 27 -2.47 6.76 12.44
C LYS A 27 -2.14 5.50 11.64
N LEU A 28 -3.02 4.52 11.71
CA LEU A 28 -3.01 3.35 10.84
C LEU A 28 -4.01 3.54 9.71
N PHE A 29 -3.50 3.44 8.48
CA PHE A 29 -4.30 3.45 7.26
C PHE A 29 -4.35 2.04 6.69
N THR A 30 -5.56 1.52 6.47
CA THR A 30 -5.76 0.25 5.77
C THR A 30 -6.15 0.54 4.34
N LEU A 31 -5.31 0.10 3.39
CA LEU A 31 -5.52 0.27 1.96
C LEU A 31 -5.90 -1.09 1.34
N GLU A 32 -6.81 -1.07 0.38
CA GLU A 32 -7.21 -2.21 -0.42
C GLU A 32 -6.80 -1.98 -1.89
N LEU A 33 -6.06 -2.93 -2.46
CA LEU A 33 -5.69 -2.91 -3.88
C LEU A 33 -6.88 -3.35 -4.75
N PRO A 34 -6.94 -2.91 -6.03
CA PRO A 34 -7.98 -3.33 -6.96
C PRO A 34 -8.11 -4.85 -7.04
N ASP A 35 -9.34 -5.31 -7.28
CA ASP A 35 -9.68 -6.72 -7.47
C ASP A 35 -9.26 -7.66 -6.32
N GLY A 36 -9.07 -7.10 -5.12
CA GLY A 36 -8.64 -7.86 -3.94
C GLY A 36 -7.20 -8.37 -4.03
N ALA A 37 -6.37 -7.75 -4.88
CA ALA A 37 -4.98 -8.15 -5.06
C ALA A 37 -4.20 -8.08 -3.74
N SER A 38 -3.30 -9.06 -3.54
CA SER A 38 -2.30 -9.00 -2.48
C SER A 38 -1.15 -8.09 -2.90
N LEU A 39 -0.56 -7.38 -1.93
CA LEU A 39 0.62 -6.55 -2.17
C LEU A 39 1.84 -7.38 -2.56
N GLY A 40 1.94 -8.62 -2.08
CA GLY A 40 3.01 -9.55 -2.46
C GLY A 40 4.41 -9.11 -2.03
N ASN A 41 4.54 -8.24 -1.03
CA ASN A 41 5.82 -7.71 -0.57
C ASN A 41 6.66 -8.74 0.21
N GLU A 42 7.97 -8.63 0.11
CA GLU A 42 8.92 -9.35 0.96
C GLU A 42 9.32 -8.53 2.19
N PRO A 43 9.80 -9.17 3.28
CA PRO A 43 10.33 -8.46 4.44
C PRO A 43 11.46 -7.47 4.07
N GLY A 44 11.37 -6.24 4.59
CA GLY A 44 12.34 -5.18 4.30
C GLY A 44 12.00 -4.30 3.11
N GLN A 45 10.94 -4.63 2.34
CA GLN A 45 10.40 -3.74 1.31
C GLN A 45 9.45 -2.70 1.89
N PHE A 46 9.29 -1.62 1.15
CA PHE A 46 8.35 -0.52 1.42
C PHE A 46 7.54 -0.22 0.16
N VAL A 47 6.48 0.56 0.31
CA VAL A 47 5.70 1.08 -0.82
C VAL A 47 5.96 2.57 -1.00
N GLU A 48 5.97 3.02 -2.25
CA GLU A 48 5.91 4.45 -2.57
C GLU A 48 4.44 4.88 -2.60
N VAL A 49 4.03 5.78 -1.71
CA VAL A 49 2.65 6.25 -1.64
C VAL A 49 2.55 7.62 -2.30
N SER A 50 1.78 7.72 -3.37
CA SER A 50 1.54 8.98 -4.09
C SER A 50 0.16 9.56 -3.74
N LEU A 51 0.12 10.85 -3.40
CA LEU A 51 -1.13 11.61 -3.25
C LEU A 51 -1.15 12.77 -4.26
N PHE A 52 -2.23 12.83 -5.05
CA PHE A 52 -2.40 13.88 -6.06
C PHE A 52 -2.35 15.28 -5.43
N GLY A 53 -1.49 16.14 -6.01
CA GLY A 53 -1.30 17.52 -5.55
C GLY A 53 -0.47 17.67 -4.27
N ILE A 54 0.00 16.58 -3.66
CA ILE A 54 0.85 16.61 -2.46
C ILE A 54 2.27 16.12 -2.79
N GLY A 55 2.39 14.95 -3.40
CA GLY A 55 3.68 14.33 -3.72
C GLY A 55 3.70 12.84 -3.40
N GLU A 56 4.90 12.30 -3.20
CA GLU A 56 5.16 10.90 -2.90
C GLU A 56 6.06 10.74 -1.68
N ALA A 57 5.91 9.64 -0.96
CA ALA A 57 6.78 9.29 0.14
C ALA A 57 6.90 7.77 0.30
N PRO A 58 8.08 7.27 0.71
CA PRO A 58 8.27 5.88 1.05
C PRO A 58 7.65 5.56 2.40
N ILE A 59 6.81 4.51 2.46
CA ILE A 59 6.12 4.08 3.67
C ILE A 59 6.36 2.59 3.91
N SER A 60 6.90 2.25 5.08
CA SER A 60 7.06 0.86 5.53
C SER A 60 5.71 0.19 5.78
N ILE A 61 5.60 -1.07 5.39
CA ILE A 61 4.36 -1.85 5.49
C ILE A 61 4.23 -2.42 6.91
N SER A 62 3.12 -2.11 7.60
CA SER A 62 2.87 -2.60 8.96
C SER A 62 2.14 -3.95 9.01
N SER A 63 1.59 -4.43 7.89
CA SER A 63 0.86 -5.70 7.79
C SER A 63 1.78 -6.86 7.39
N SER A 64 1.51 -8.06 7.92
CA SER A 64 2.20 -9.27 7.48
C SER A 64 1.94 -9.56 5.98
N PRO A 65 2.95 -9.99 5.21
CA PRO A 65 2.77 -10.45 3.82
C PRO A 65 1.77 -11.60 3.68
N SER A 66 1.61 -12.40 4.73
CA SER A 66 0.66 -13.51 4.79
C SER A 66 -0.77 -13.11 5.18
N ARG A 67 -1.02 -11.82 5.43
CA ARG A 67 -2.35 -11.34 5.81
C ARG A 67 -3.26 -11.36 4.59
N SER A 68 -4.04 -12.43 4.42
CA SER A 68 -5.20 -12.43 3.53
C SER A 68 -6.32 -11.61 4.15
N ASN A 69 -7.21 -11.05 3.32
CA ASN A 69 -8.31 -10.20 3.74
C ASN A 69 -9.46 -10.99 4.43
N GLY A 70 -9.13 -11.87 5.38
CA GLY A 70 -10.09 -12.54 6.27
C GLY A 70 -11.16 -13.38 5.56
N THR A 71 -10.76 -14.26 4.64
CA THR A 71 -11.56 -15.43 4.22
C THR A 71 -10.91 -16.71 4.72
#